data_AF-A0A380FJN9-F1
#
_entry.id   AF-A0A380FJN9-F1
#
_cell.length_a   1.000
_cell.length_b   1.000
_cell.length_c   1.000
_cell.angle_alpha   90.00
_cell.angle_beta   90.00
_cell.angle_gamma   90.00
#
_symmetry.space_group_name_H-M   'P 1'
#
loop_
_entity.id
_entity.type
_entity.pdbx_description
1 polymer ?
#
loop_
_entity_poly.entity_id
_entity_poly.type
_entity_poly.pdbx_seq_one_letter_code
_entity_poly.pdbx_strand_id
1 'polypeptide(L)'
;MLVLAGLLLGAGYGNISSCMQAIAIKVSPPTKYGIATSTYFIGLDLGLGFGPYVLGFATSTMTYAQLYGVMAVVVIITLIIYYLVHGRKVKAMESY
;
A
#
# COMPACT_ATOMS: atom_id res chain seq x y z
N MET A 1 19.28 -2.94 -14.93
CA MET A 1 18.78 -2.69 -13.56
C MET A 1 17.31 -2.29 -13.54
N LEU A 2 16.87 -1.32 -14.35
CA LEU A 2 15.46 -0.86 -14.38
C LEU A 2 14.44 -1.96 -14.73
N VAL A 3 14.75 -2.87 -15.67
CA VAL A 3 13.86 -3.98 -16.03
C VAL A 3 13.60 -4.92 -14.84
N LEU A 4 14.66 -5.27 -14.10
CA LEU A 4 14.54 -6.08 -12.88
C LEU A 4 13.73 -5.34 -11.80
N ALA A 5 13.97 -4.04 -11.63
CA ALA A 5 13.20 -3.21 -10.69
C ALA A 5 11.72 -3.15 -11.08
N GLY A 6 11.40 -3.01 -12.38
CA GLY A 6 10.03 -3.02 -12.89
C GLY A 6 9.33 -4.37 -12.69
N LEU A 7 10.04 -5.49 -12.88
CA LEU A 7 9.51 -6.83 -12.60
C LEU A 7 9.21 -7.01 -11.11
N LEU A 8 10.14 -6.63 -10.23
CA LEU A 8 9.96 -6.71 -8.78
C LEU A 8 8.82 -5.80 -8.30
N LEU A 9 8.74 -4.58 -8.84
CA LEU A 9 7.67 -3.64 -8.51
C LEU A 9 6.30 -4.17 -8.99
N GLY A 10 6.22 -4.70 -10.21
CA GLY A 10 4.98 -5.27 -10.75
C GLY A 10 4.52 -6.48 -9.95
N ALA A 11 5.42 -7.41 -9.64
CA ALA A 11 5.12 -8.58 -8.81
C ALA A 11 4.68 -8.19 -7.39
N GLY A 12 5.40 -7.26 -6.76
CA GLY A 12 5.09 -6.78 -5.41
C GLY A 12 3.77 -6.00 -5.35
N TYR A 13 3.59 -5.01 -6.22
CA TYR A 13 2.39 -4.18 -6.28
C TYR A 13 1.15 -4.99 -6.60
N GLY A 14 1.22 -5.92 -7.56
CA GLY A 14 0.11 -6.81 -7.90
C GLY A 14 -0.33 -7.65 -6.71
N ASN A 15 0.62 -8.30 -6.02
CA ASN A 15 0.32 -9.13 -4.86
C ASN A 15 -0.27 -8.31 -3.70
N ILE A 16 0.33 -7.15 -3.38
CA ILE A 16 -0.16 -6.26 -2.32
C ILE A 16 -1.57 -5.76 -2.64
N SER A 17 -1.84 -5.30 -3.86
CA SER A 17 -3.15 -4.75 -4.24
C SER A 17 -4.26 -5.78 -4.11
N SER A 18 -4.04 -7.00 -4.61
CA SER A 18 -5.02 -8.10 -4.50
C SER A 18 -5.22 -8.56 -3.05
N CYS A 19 -4.14 -8.74 -2.28
CA CYS A 19 -4.24 -9.15 -0.87
C CYS A 19 -4.94 -8.09 -0.01
N MET A 20 -4.60 -6.82 -0.17
CA MET A 20 -5.18 -5.72 0.59
C MET A 20 -6.68 -5.56 0.30
N GLN A 21 -7.08 -5.65 -0.98
CA GLN A 21 -8.50 -5.62 -1.35
C GLN A 21 -9.26 -6.81 -0.75
N ALA A 22 -8.69 -8.02 -0.83
CA ALA A 22 -9.30 -9.21 -0.24
C ALA A 22 -9.44 -9.09 1.28
N ILE A 23 -8.44 -8.54 1.97
CA ILE A 23 -8.50 -8.27 3.41
C ILE A 23 -9.62 -7.27 3.72
N ALA A 24 -9.72 -6.16 2.98
CA ALA A 24 -10.76 -5.15 3.17
C ALA A 24 -12.17 -5.74 3.06
N ILE A 25 -12.38 -6.67 2.12
CA ILE A 25 -13.63 -7.39 1.95
C ILE A 25 -13.84 -8.39 3.11
N LYS A 26 -12.83 -9.20 3.47
CA LYS A 26 -12.93 -10.22 4.53
C LYS A 26 -13.24 -9.65 5.91
N VAL A 27 -12.76 -8.46 6.24
CA VAL A 27 -13.04 -7.80 7.54
C VAL A 27 -14.41 -7.11 7.58
N SER A 28 -15.13 -7.08 6.46
CA SER A 28 -16.41 -6.39 6.32
C SER A 28 -17.59 -7.37 6.27
N PRO A 29 -18.79 -6.99 6.76
CA PRO A 29 -19.97 -7.84 6.66
C PRO A 29 -20.37 -8.10 5.19
N PRO A 30 -20.99 -9.26 4.86
CA PRO A 30 -21.37 -9.62 3.49
C PRO A 30 -22.22 -8.58 2.76
N THR A 31 -23.11 -7.92 3.50
CA THR A 31 -24.00 -6.88 2.98
C THR A 31 -23.27 -5.59 2.60
N LYS A 32 -22.00 -5.43 3.02
CA LYS A 32 -21.20 -4.20 2.86
C LYS A 32 -19.96 -4.38 1.99
N TYR A 33 -19.78 -5.53 1.33
CA TYR A 33 -18.62 -5.77 0.46
C TYR A 33 -18.43 -4.69 -0.61
N GLY A 34 -19.51 -4.22 -1.23
CA GLY A 34 -19.45 -3.12 -2.21
C GLY A 34 -18.88 -1.83 -1.60
N ILE A 35 -19.31 -1.46 -0.39
CA ILE A 35 -18.86 -0.24 0.30
C ILE A 35 -17.38 -0.38 0.72
N ALA A 36 -16.97 -1.57 1.18
CA ALA A 36 -15.59 -1.86 1.55
C ALA A 36 -14.64 -1.73 0.34
N THR A 37 -15.02 -2.32 -0.80
CA THR A 37 -14.26 -2.22 -2.05
C THR A 37 -14.18 -0.78 -2.56
N SER A 38 -15.30 -0.04 -2.53
CA SER A 38 -15.29 1.39 -2.91
C SER A 38 -14.39 2.22 -2.01
N THR A 39 -14.39 1.97 -0.70
CA THR A 39 -13.52 2.68 0.25
C THR A 39 -12.04 2.38 -0.03
N TYR A 40 -11.71 1.14 -0.38
CA TYR A 40 -10.36 0.76 -0.81
C TYR A 40 -9.94 1.53 -2.07
N PHE A 41 -10.79 1.59 -3.09
CA PHE A 41 -10.50 2.34 -4.33
C PHE A 41 -10.36 3.84 -4.10
N ILE A 42 -11.19 4.44 -3.26
CA ILE A 42 -11.04 5.86 -2.89
C ILE A 42 -9.66 6.12 -2.28
N GLY A 43 -9.22 5.26 -1.35
CA GLY A 43 -7.88 5.37 -0.76
C GLY A 43 -6.76 5.19 -1.78
N LEU A 44 -6.91 4.24 -2.71
CA LEU A 44 -5.96 3.97 -3.78
C LEU A 44 -5.87 5.17 -4.75
N ASP A 45 -6.99 5.75 -5.16
CA ASP A 45 -7.05 6.91 -6.05
C ASP A 45 -6.47 8.15 -5.39
N LEU A 46 -6.72 8.35 -4.08
CA LEU A 46 -6.08 9.40 -3.31
C LEU A 46 -4.56 9.22 -3.29
N GLY A 47 -4.06 7.99 -3.11
CA GLY A 47 -2.62 7.71 -3.15
C GLY A 47 -2.00 7.96 -4.53
N LEU A 48 -2.67 7.50 -5.60
CA LEU A 48 -2.21 7.68 -6.98
C LEU A 48 -2.27 9.14 -7.43
N GLY A 49 -3.26 9.91 -6.98
CA GLY A 49 -3.39 11.33 -7.29
C GLY A 49 -2.48 12.22 -6.45
N PHE A 50 -2.44 11.99 -5.15
CA PHE A 50 -1.67 12.81 -4.21
C PHE A 50 -0.17 12.49 -4.22
N GLY A 51 0.20 11.24 -4.47
CA GLY A 51 1.58 10.77 -4.48
C GLY A 51 2.49 11.58 -5.41
N PRO A 52 2.21 11.65 -6.72
CA PRO A 52 3.01 12.42 -7.68
C PRO A 52 3.04 13.91 -7.37
N TYR A 53 1.97 14.47 -6.80
CA TYR A 53 1.92 15.88 -6.42
C TYR A 53 2.91 16.21 -5.30
N VAL A 54 2.90 15.43 -4.21
CA VAL A 54 3.84 15.60 -3.10
C VAL A 54 5.28 15.31 -3.54
N LEU A 55 5.47 14.25 -4.34
CA LEU A 55 6.78 13.89 -4.86
C LEU A 55 7.32 14.94 -5.83
N GLY A 56 6.47 15.51 -6.69
CA GLY A 56 6.82 16.57 -7.63
C GLY A 56 7.19 17.88 -6.93
N PHE A 57 6.61 18.17 -5.76
CA PHE A 57 7.08 19.28 -4.94
C PHE A 57 8.48 18.99 -4.36
N ALA A 58 8.72 17.75 -3.92
CA ALA A 58 10.01 17.34 -3.36
C ALA A 58 11.15 17.32 -4.40
N THR A 59 10.88 17.06 -5.69
CA THR A 59 11.91 17.08 -6.73
C THR A 59 12.55 18.45 -6.95
N SER A 60 11.91 19.54 -6.52
CA SER A 60 12.50 20.89 -6.57
C SER A 60 13.70 21.06 -5.62
N THR A 61 13.83 20.18 -4.62
CA THR A 61 14.90 20.24 -3.60
C THR A 61 15.75 18.96 -3.53
N MET A 62 15.28 17.85 -4.09
CA MET A 62 15.92 16.53 -4.00
C MET A 62 16.26 15.96 -5.38
N THR A 63 17.38 15.23 -5.46
CA THR A 63 17.71 14.42 -6.64
C THR A 63 16.85 13.15 -6.71
N TYR A 64 16.66 12.59 -7.91
CA TYR A 64 15.90 11.35 -8.10
C TYR A 64 16.40 10.18 -7.25
N ALA A 65 17.73 10.05 -7.07
CA ALA A 65 18.31 8.99 -6.23
C ALA A 65 17.88 9.12 -4.76
N GLN A 66 17.88 10.35 -4.22
CA GLN A 66 17.43 10.61 -2.85
C GLN A 66 15.92 10.36 -2.72
N LEU A 67 15.13 10.75 -3.72
CA LEU A 67 13.68 10.51 -3.73
C LEU A 67 13.36 9.02 -3.71
N TYR A 68 14.02 8.20 -4.54
CA TYR A 68 13.86 6.74 -4.49
C TYR A 68 14.30 6.16 -3.14
N GLY A 69 15.35 6.69 -2.53
CA GLY A 69 15.78 6.31 -1.17
C GLY A 69 14.72 6.60 -0.10
N VAL A 70 14.11 7.79 -0.14
CA VAL A 70 13.01 8.16 0.78
C VAL A 70 11.80 7.24 0.56
N MET A 71 11.45 6.93 -0.69
CA MET A 71 10.35 5.99 -0.98
C MET A 71 10.60 4.59 -0.42
N ALA A 72 11.84 4.09 -0.46
CA ALA A 72 12.18 2.82 0.16
C ALA A 72 11.94 2.84 1.68
N VAL A 73 12.31 3.94 2.36
CA VAL A 73 12.06 4.12 3.80
C VAL A 73 10.56 4.20 4.10
N VAL A 74 9.79 4.92 3.29
CA VAL A 74 8.33 5.03 3.44
C VAL A 74 7.65 3.67 3.31
N VAL A 75 8.08 2.82 2.37
CA VAL A 75 7.58 1.45 2.22
C VAL A 75 7.86 0.62 3.47
N ILE A 76 9.07 0.70 4.04
CA ILE A 76 9.43 -0.01 5.27
C ILE A 76 8.57 0.45 6.44
N ILE A 77 8.37 1.77 6.61
CA ILE A 77 7.50 2.33 7.66
C ILE A 77 6.07 1.82 7.50
N THR A 78 5.55 1.82 6.27
CA THR A 78 4.20 1.33 5.96
C THR A 78 4.05 -0.15 6.32
N LEU A 79 5.07 -0.97 6.03
CA LEU A 79 5.11 -2.39 6.41
C LEU A 79 5.08 -2.56 7.93
N ILE A 80 5.87 -1.78 8.68
CA ILE A 80 5.88 -1.80 10.14
C ILE A 80 4.51 -1.42 10.71
N ILE A 81 3.91 -0.34 10.22
CA ILE A 81 2.57 0.10 10.66
C ILE A 81 1.53 -0.98 10.37
N TYR A 82 1.54 -1.57 9.17
CA TYR A 82 0.64 -2.67 8.82
C TYR A 82 0.81 -3.87 9.76
N TYR A 83 2.05 -4.25 10.07
CA TYR A 83 2.34 -5.34 10.99
C TYR A 83 1.82 -5.05 12.41
N LEU A 84 2.01 -3.83 12.92
CA LEU A 84 1.56 -3.43 14.25
C LEU A 84 0.03 -3.35 14.37
N VAL A 85 -0.64 -2.78 13.36
CA VAL A 85 -2.08 -2.51 13.38
C VAL A 85 -2.90 -3.74 12.98
N HIS A 86 -2.51 -4.41 11.90
CA HIS A 86 -3.26 -5.54 11.32
C HIS A 86 -2.62 -6.89 11.67
N GLY A 87 -1.29 -7.01 11.55
CA GLY A 87 -0.55 -8.26 11.79
C GLY A 87 -0.72 -8.84 13.21
N ARG A 88 -0.88 -7.98 14.22
CA ARG A 88 -1.16 -8.43 15.61
C ARG A 88 -2.59 -8.93 15.83
N LYS A 89 -3.57 -8.49 15.03
CA LYS A 89 -4.99 -8.85 15.22
C LYS A 89 -5.38 -10.14 14.50
N VAL A 90 -4.66 -10.54 13.45
CA VAL A 90 -4.89 -11.82 12.77
C VAL A 90 -4.58 -13.01 13.68
N LYS A 91 -3.54 -12.91 14.52
CA LYS A 91 -3.19 -13.96 15.51
C LYS A 91 -4.28 -14.22 16.57
N ALA A 92 -5.21 -13.30 16.78
CA ALA A 92 -6.31 -13.47 17.74
C ALA A 92 -7.52 -14.21 17.16
N MET A 93 -7.60 -14.38 15.83
CA MET A 93 -8.71 -15.08 15.14
C MET A 93 -8.41 -16.55 14.84
N GLU A 94 -7.16 -17.01 15.00
CA GLU A 94 -6.76 -18.42 14.82
C GLU A 94 -6.90 -19.26 16.11
N SER A 95 -7.43 -18.67 17.18
CA SER A 95 -7.70 -19.35 18.46
C SER A 95 -9.19 -19.61 18.74
N TYR A 96 -10.02 -19.68 17.69
CA TYR A 96 -11.43 -20.09 17.77
C TYR A 96 -11.76 -21.04 16.63
#